data_AF-A0A2Z6ZYM9-F1
#
_entry.id   AF-A0A2Z6ZYM9-F1
#
_cell.length_a   1.000
_cell.length_b   1.000
_cell.length_c   1.000
_cell.angle_alpha   90.00
_cell.angle_beta   90.00
_cell.angle_gamma   90.00
#
_symmetry.space_group_name_H-M   'P 1'
#
loop_
_entity.id
_entity.type
_entity.pdbx_description
1 polymer ?
#
loop_
_entity_poly.entity_id
_entity_poly.type
_entity_poly.pdbx_seq_one_letter_code
_entity_poly.pdbx_strand_id
1 'polypeptide(L)'
;MSSFKNPLAAILDSNKFTGLNYQDWLRNLNLVLASEKLLYTIEKCPPKEAPADISPEELVTLKQWWDDEVKAQCYVMASMSNEMQRRFEKTKYAADILFHLKELVGSTRRFDLTTACTDPIPQPAAVRTPRLHKCTNSRSCVTDYIHKSFTSSCLDGN
;
A
#
# COMPACT_ATOMS: atom_id res chain seq x y z
N MET A 1 15.52 31.06 -10.39
CA MET A 1 15.79 29.74 -10.98
C MET A 1 14.49 28.95 -10.93
N SER A 2 13.82 28.80 -12.07
CA SER A 2 12.64 27.94 -12.20
C SER A 2 13.10 26.50 -11.99
N SER A 3 12.78 25.93 -10.82
CA SER A 3 12.86 24.48 -10.62
C SER A 3 11.96 23.84 -11.69
N PHE A 4 12.56 23.16 -12.67
CA PHE A 4 11.81 22.38 -13.64
C PHE A 4 11.15 21.24 -12.87
N LYS A 5 9.92 21.49 -12.40
CA LYS A 5 9.07 20.44 -11.85
C LYS A 5 8.90 19.40 -12.94
N ASN A 6 9.19 18.13 -12.64
CA ASN A 6 8.85 17.03 -13.53
C ASN A 6 7.35 17.19 -13.88
N PRO A 7 6.99 17.46 -15.16
CA PRO A 7 5.61 17.78 -15.52
C PRO A 7 4.65 16.63 -15.20
N LEU A 8 5.16 15.39 -15.16
CA LEU A 8 4.40 14.22 -14.74
C LEU A 8 4.21 14.15 -13.23
N ALA A 9 5.19 14.59 -12.43
CA ALA A 9 5.03 14.67 -10.97
C ALA A 9 3.93 15.66 -10.55
N ALA A 10 3.71 16.73 -11.32
CA ALA A 10 2.61 17.68 -11.07
C ALA A 10 1.21 17.04 -11.16
N ILE A 11 1.07 15.93 -11.90
CA ILE A 11 -0.17 15.15 -11.97
C ILE A 11 -0.51 14.58 -10.59
N LEU A 12 0.49 14.09 -9.85
CA LEU A 12 0.29 13.50 -8.52
C LEU A 12 -0.13 14.54 -7.48
N ASP A 13 0.37 15.77 -7.61
CA ASP A 13 -0.04 16.88 -6.74
C ASP A 13 -1.47 17.34 -7.00
N SER A 14 -1.90 17.31 -8.26
CA SER A 14 -3.25 17.75 -8.67
C SER A 14 -4.31 16.66 -8.47
N ASN A 15 -3.90 15.40 -8.39
CA ASN A 15 -4.79 14.24 -8.32
C ASN A 15 -4.51 13.38 -7.09
N LYS A 16 -4.32 14.01 -5.92
CA LYS A 16 -4.00 13.29 -4.69
C LYS A 16 -5.08 12.26 -4.33
N PHE A 17 -4.65 11.12 -3.80
CA PHE A 17 -5.56 10.12 -3.26
C PHE A 17 -6.28 10.62 -2.00
N THR A 18 -7.60 10.54 -2.01
CA THR A 18 -8.47 10.96 -0.88
C THR A 18 -9.28 9.82 -0.27
N GLY A 19 -9.15 8.60 -0.77
CA GLY A 19 -9.96 7.44 -0.35
C GLY A 19 -11.05 7.08 -1.37
N LEU A 20 -11.70 8.08 -1.98
CA LEU A 20 -12.85 7.86 -2.87
C LEU A 20 -12.46 7.70 -4.34
N ASN A 21 -11.32 8.28 -4.75
CA ASN A 21 -10.86 8.38 -6.14
C ASN A 21 -9.82 7.31 -6.54
N TYR A 22 -9.89 6.11 -5.95
CA TYR A 22 -8.82 5.10 -6.08
C TYR A 22 -8.46 4.75 -7.53
N GLN A 23 -9.46 4.55 -8.41
CA GLN A 23 -9.20 4.12 -9.79
C GLN A 23 -8.50 5.21 -10.61
N ASP A 24 -8.95 6.46 -10.49
CA ASP A 24 -8.33 7.59 -11.21
C ASP A 24 -6.95 7.92 -10.65
N TRP A 25 -6.82 7.88 -9.33
CA TRP A 25 -5.53 8.04 -8.66
C TRP A 25 -4.52 6.96 -9.10
N LEU A 26 -4.92 5.69 -9.10
CA LEU A 26 -4.05 4.58 -9.48
C LEU A 26 -3.61 4.70 -10.95
N ARG A 27 -4.51 5.12 -11.84
CA ARG A 27 -4.18 5.39 -13.24
C ARG A 27 -3.12 6.50 -13.37
N ASN A 28 -3.28 7.59 -12.64
CA ASN A 28 -2.32 8.70 -12.64
C ASN A 28 -0.98 8.30 -12.04
N LEU A 29 -0.97 7.53 -10.95
CA LEU A 29 0.24 7.00 -10.34
C LEU A 29 1.00 6.09 -11.32
N ASN A 30 0.30 5.15 -11.96
CA ASN A 30 0.90 4.23 -12.93
C ASN A 30 1.55 4.95 -14.11
N LEU A 31 0.96 6.07 -14.59
CA LEU A 31 1.56 6.89 -15.65
C LEU A 31 2.91 7.46 -15.22
N VAL A 32 3.02 8.00 -14.01
CA VAL A 32 4.27 8.57 -13.49
C VAL A 32 5.30 7.48 -13.25
N LEU A 33 4.92 6.38 -12.59
CA LEU A 33 5.83 5.25 -12.34
C LEU A 33 6.32 4.60 -13.63
N ALA A 34 5.47 4.46 -14.64
CA ALA A 34 5.86 3.94 -15.95
C ALA A 34 6.88 4.85 -16.65
N SER A 35 6.71 6.18 -16.56
CA SER A 35 7.66 7.13 -17.13
C SER A 35 9.06 7.05 -16.51
N GLU A 36 9.12 6.69 -15.23
CA GLU A 36 10.36 6.52 -14.45
C GLU A 36 10.88 5.07 -14.48
N LYS A 37 10.21 4.17 -15.21
CA LYS A 37 10.49 2.72 -15.26
C LYS A 37 10.42 2.00 -13.91
N LEU A 38 9.58 2.49 -13.00
CA LEU A 38 9.41 1.97 -11.63
C LEU A 38 8.23 1.03 -11.47
N LEU A 39 7.41 0.83 -12.50
CA LEU A 39 6.17 0.03 -12.38
C LEU A 39 6.44 -1.38 -11.84
N TYR A 40 7.59 -1.95 -12.17
CA TYR A 40 7.99 -3.27 -11.72
C TYR A 40 8.14 -3.37 -10.19
N THR A 41 8.44 -2.29 -9.47
CA THR A 41 8.67 -2.34 -8.01
C THR A 41 7.37 -2.50 -7.23
N ILE A 42 6.25 -2.05 -7.82
CA ILE A 42 4.92 -2.17 -7.21
C ILE A 42 4.17 -3.45 -7.65
N GLU A 43 4.57 -4.04 -8.78
CA GLU A 43 3.99 -5.28 -9.32
C GLU A 43 4.73 -6.53 -8.87
N LYS A 44 6.05 -6.44 -8.71
CA LYS A 44 6.90 -7.58 -8.35
C LYS A 44 7.17 -7.60 -6.86
N CYS A 45 7.37 -8.82 -6.38
CA CYS A 45 7.76 -9.04 -4.99
C CYS A 45 9.16 -8.45 -4.72
N PRO A 46 9.39 -7.93 -3.50
CA PRO A 46 10.72 -7.56 -3.06
C PRO A 46 11.68 -8.73 -3.24
N PRO A 47 12.89 -8.49 -3.79
CA PRO A 47 13.93 -9.51 -3.84
C PRO A 47 14.25 -9.95 -2.42
N LYS A 48 14.56 -11.24 -2.28
CA LYS A 48 15.08 -11.78 -1.02
C LYS A 48 16.39 -11.08 -0.68
N GLU A 49 16.66 -10.95 0.63
CA GLU A 49 17.96 -10.45 1.08
C GLU A 49 19.09 -11.25 0.42
N ALA A 50 20.16 -10.55 0.03
CA ALA A 50 21.27 -11.15 -0.69
C ALA A 50 21.85 -12.33 0.11
N PRO A 51 22.02 -13.52 -0.50
CA PRO A 51 22.85 -14.55 0.09
C PRO A 51 24.30 -14.08 0.20
N ALA A 52 25.06 -14.68 1.11
CA ALA A 52 26.45 -14.29 1.38
C ALA A 52 27.37 -14.37 0.14
N ASP A 53 27.04 -15.24 -0.82
CA ASP A 53 27.84 -15.53 -2.01
C ASP A 53 27.32 -14.86 -3.29
N ILE A 54 26.60 -13.73 -3.17
CA ILE A 54 26.05 -13.00 -4.32
C ILE A 54 27.16 -12.51 -5.27
N SER A 55 26.96 -12.67 -6.58
CA SER A 55 27.90 -12.14 -7.57
C SER A 55 27.91 -10.60 -7.58
N PRO A 56 29.01 -9.96 -8.01
CA PRO A 56 29.07 -8.50 -8.14
C PRO A 56 27.94 -7.93 -9.01
N GLU A 57 27.59 -8.62 -10.10
CA GLU A 57 26.55 -8.22 -11.05
C GLU A 57 25.15 -8.28 -10.44
N GLU A 58 24.86 -9.36 -9.70
CA GLU A 58 23.60 -9.50 -8.96
C GLU A 58 23.49 -8.47 -7.83
N LEU A 59 24.60 -8.16 -7.15
CA LEU A 59 24.64 -7.13 -6.11
C LEU A 59 24.31 -5.74 -6.67
N VAL A 60 24.82 -5.40 -7.86
CA VAL A 60 24.48 -4.13 -8.54
C VAL A 60 22.99 -4.09 -8.87
N THR A 61 22.44 -5.18 -9.38
CA THR A 61 21.00 -5.28 -9.71
C THR A 61 20.13 -5.14 -8.47
N LEU A 62 20.53 -5.78 -7.36
CA LEU A 62 19.81 -5.68 -6.09
C LEU A 62 19.84 -4.25 -5.52
N LYS A 63 21.00 -3.58 -5.57
CA LYS A 63 21.10 -2.17 -5.14
C LYS A 63 20.20 -1.26 -5.97
N GLN A 64 20.22 -1.42 -7.30
CA GLN A 64 19.35 -0.66 -8.20
C GLN A 64 17.86 -0.88 -7.86
N TRP A 65 17.47 -2.13 -7.55
CA TRP A 65 16.11 -2.43 -7.12
C TRP A 65 15.73 -1.66 -5.85
N TRP A 66 16.62 -1.62 -4.85
CA TRP A 66 16.36 -0.87 -3.61
C TRP A 66 16.25 0.64 -3.83
N ASP A 67 17.10 1.20 -4.69
CA ASP A 67 17.05 2.63 -5.04
C ASP A 67 15.73 2.98 -5.76
N ASP A 68 15.29 2.11 -6.67
CA ASP A 68 14.02 2.26 -7.39
C ASP A 68 12.82 2.06 -6.47
N GLU A 69 12.88 1.14 -5.51
CA GLU A 69 11.83 0.93 -4.51
C GLU A 69 11.64 2.16 -3.62
N VAL A 70 12.74 2.76 -3.14
CA VAL A 70 12.66 4.01 -2.36
C VAL A 70 12.01 5.11 -3.20
N LYS A 71 12.37 5.21 -4.48
CA LYS A 71 11.78 6.20 -5.40
C LYS A 71 10.29 5.96 -5.63
N ALA A 72 9.89 4.70 -5.83
CA ALA A 72 8.49 4.33 -6.00
C ALA A 72 7.66 4.62 -4.74
N GLN A 73 8.20 4.30 -3.55
CA GLN A 73 7.59 4.63 -2.27
C GLN A 73 7.38 6.14 -2.12
N CYS A 74 8.37 6.96 -2.50
CA CYS A 74 8.24 8.41 -2.50
C CYS A 74 7.10 8.88 -3.42
N TYR A 75 6.98 8.35 -4.64
CA TYR A 75 5.89 8.69 -5.55
C TYR A 75 4.52 8.30 -5.00
N VAL A 76 4.41 7.09 -4.46
CA VAL A 76 3.18 6.58 -3.83
C VAL A 76 2.78 7.51 -2.69
N MET A 77 3.67 7.82 -1.74
CA MET A 77 3.39 8.70 -0.60
C MET A 77 3.08 10.14 -1.03
N ALA A 78 3.84 10.72 -1.95
CA ALA A 78 3.64 12.09 -2.42
C ALA A 78 2.29 12.29 -3.15
N SER A 79 1.80 11.23 -3.80
CA SER A 79 0.51 11.21 -4.49
C SER A 79 -0.70 11.08 -3.56
N MET A 80 -0.51 11.07 -2.24
CA MET A 80 -1.59 10.94 -1.26
C MET A 80 -1.88 12.25 -0.55
N SER A 81 -3.09 12.37 0.01
CA SER A 81 -3.40 13.42 0.99
C SER A 81 -2.58 13.24 2.27
N ASN A 82 -2.38 14.32 3.02
CA ASN A 82 -1.67 14.27 4.30
C ASN A 82 -2.30 13.28 5.29
N GLU A 83 -3.63 13.12 5.25
CA GLU A 83 -4.32 12.14 6.09
C GLU A 83 -3.90 10.70 5.73
N MET A 84 -3.87 10.38 4.44
CA MET A 84 -3.48 9.06 3.97
C MET A 84 -2.00 8.79 4.21
N GLN A 85 -1.12 9.76 4.00
CA GLN A 85 0.32 9.63 4.31
C GLN A 85 0.55 9.21 5.76
N ARG A 86 -0.11 9.86 6.73
CA ARG A 86 0.01 9.52 8.17
C ARG A 86 -0.41 8.08 8.49
N ARG A 87 -1.28 7.47 7.69
CA ARG A 87 -1.72 6.08 7.89
C ARG A 87 -0.65 5.08 7.46
N PHE A 88 0.18 5.44 6.48
CA PHE A 88 1.13 4.54 5.82
C PHE A 88 2.59 4.90 6.01
N GLU A 89 2.91 5.91 6.81
CA GLU A 89 4.28 6.37 7.11
C GLU A 89 5.20 5.25 7.63
N LYS A 90 4.63 4.22 8.26
CA LYS A 90 5.39 3.07 8.80
C LYS A 90 5.45 1.87 7.85
N THR A 91 4.79 1.93 6.70
CA THR A 91 4.76 0.83 5.74
C THR A 91 6.01 0.89 4.88
N LYS A 92 6.77 -0.21 4.87
CA LYS A 92 8.12 -0.25 4.29
C LYS A 92 8.11 -0.28 2.76
N TYR A 93 7.16 -0.97 2.14
CA TYR A 93 7.15 -1.20 0.69
C TYR A 93 5.99 -0.52 -0.01
N ALA A 94 6.22 -0.01 -1.21
CA ALA A 94 5.23 0.64 -2.07
C ALA A 94 4.08 -0.33 -2.42
N ALA A 95 4.42 -1.59 -2.73
CA ALA A 95 3.44 -2.64 -3.03
C ALA A 95 2.50 -2.91 -1.84
N ASP A 96 3.03 -2.96 -0.60
CA ASP A 96 2.23 -3.16 0.60
C ASP A 96 1.24 -2.01 0.81
N ILE A 97 1.68 -0.76 0.59
CA ILE A 97 0.81 0.41 0.67
C ILE A 97 -0.36 0.26 -0.32
N LEU A 98 -0.08 -0.10 -1.58
CA LEU A 98 -1.10 -0.28 -2.60
C LEU A 98 -2.08 -1.41 -2.26
N PHE A 99 -1.58 -2.51 -1.72
CA PHE A 99 -2.39 -3.62 -1.24
C PHE A 99 -3.35 -3.17 -0.13
N HIS A 100 -2.86 -2.47 0.88
CA HIS A 100 -3.69 -1.94 1.96
C HIS A 100 -4.72 -0.94 1.47
N LEU A 101 -4.36 -0.06 0.54
CA LEU A 101 -5.30 0.90 -0.04
C LEU A 101 -6.46 0.20 -0.75
N LYS A 102 -6.17 -0.86 -1.51
CA LYS A 102 -7.20 -1.65 -2.19
C LYS A 102 -8.18 -2.28 -1.20
N GLU A 103 -7.67 -2.84 -0.10
CA GLU A 103 -8.47 -3.43 0.97
C GLU A 103 -9.32 -2.39 1.71
N LEU A 104 -8.77 -1.20 1.98
CA LEU A 104 -9.51 -0.09 2.58
C LEU A 104 -10.68 0.36 1.70
N VAL A 105 -10.43 0.56 0.40
CA VAL A 105 -11.47 0.98 -0.56
C VAL A 105 -12.54 -0.10 -0.72
N GLY A 106 -12.15 -1.38 -0.72
CA GLY A 106 -13.09 -2.50 -0.74
C GLY A 106 -13.94 -2.60 0.53
N SER A 107 -13.34 -2.28 1.69
CA SER A 107 -14.03 -2.29 2.99
C SER A 107 -14.98 -1.10 3.15
N THR A 108 -14.58 0.11 2.73
CA THR A 108 -15.44 1.30 2.76
C THR A 108 -16.76 1.09 2.01
N ARG A 109 -16.70 0.46 0.83
CA ARG A 109 -17.92 0.12 0.06
C ARG A 109 -18.87 -0.84 0.79
N ARG A 110 -18.36 -1.68 1.70
CA ARG A 110 -19.19 -2.58 2.51
C ARG A 110 -19.91 -1.84 3.65
N PHE A 111 -19.31 -0.79 4.21
CA PHE A 111 -19.93 0.03 5.26
C PHE A 111 -21.03 0.95 4.74
N ASP A 112 -20.91 1.44 3.50
CA ASP A 112 -21.93 2.28 2.87
C ASP A 112 -23.23 1.50 2.61
N LEU A 113 -23.14 0.18 2.35
CA LEU A 113 -24.32 -0.67 2.15
C LEU A 113 -25.04 -1.01 3.47
N THR A 114 -24.33 -1.01 4.61
CA THR A 114 -24.91 -1.30 5.94
C THR A 114 -25.53 -0.10 6.63
N THR A 115 -25.26 1.13 6.19
CA THR A 115 -25.82 2.34 6.81
C THR A 115 -27.17 2.77 6.20
N ALA A 116 -27.62 2.09 5.14
CA ALA A 116 -28.91 2.33 4.50
C ALA A 116 -30.10 1.59 5.17
N CYS A 117 -29.86 0.73 6.16
CA CYS A 117 -30.91 -0.06 6.81
C CYS A 117 -30.75 -0.16 8.33
N THR A 118 -31.14 0.88 9.07
CA THR A 118 -31.53 0.80 10.50
C THR A 118 -32.58 1.90 10.71
N ASP A 119 -33.84 1.64 11.10
CA ASP A 119 -34.32 0.93 12.30
C ASP A 119 -35.84 0.58 12.20
N PRO A 120 -36.52 -0.11 13.16
CA PRO A 120 -36.04 -0.93 14.30
C PRO A 120 -36.79 -2.28 14.47
N ILE A 121 -36.18 -3.29 15.12
CA ILE A 121 -36.92 -4.24 15.99
C ILE A 121 -36.05 -4.60 17.22
N PRO A 122 -36.52 -4.40 18.47
CA PRO A 122 -35.81 -4.82 19.67
C PRO A 122 -36.23 -6.24 20.09
N GLN A 123 -35.28 -7.12 20.44
CA GLN A 123 -35.35 -8.22 21.45
C GLN A 123 -34.21 -9.25 21.30
N PRO A 124 -33.93 -10.14 22.28
CA PRO A 124 -33.29 -9.88 23.58
C PRO A 124 -31.98 -10.66 23.74
N ALA A 125 -31.26 -10.37 24.83
CA ALA A 125 -29.95 -10.92 25.17
C ALA A 125 -29.92 -12.45 25.28
N ALA A 126 -29.21 -13.11 24.37
CA ALA A 126 -28.42 -14.32 24.66
C ALA A 126 -27.52 -14.66 23.46
N VAL A 127 -26.40 -15.32 23.75
CA VAL A 127 -25.53 -16.07 22.84
C VAL A 127 -24.26 -15.35 22.35
N ARG A 128 -23.22 -15.61 23.15
CA ARG A 128 -21.81 -15.83 22.80
C ARG A 128 -20.97 -14.59 22.47
N THR A 129 -20.27 -14.15 23.51
CA THR A 129 -18.95 -13.50 23.44
C THR A 129 -18.00 -14.27 22.52
N PRO A 130 -17.51 -13.69 21.42
CA PRO A 130 -16.23 -14.08 20.86
C PRO A 130 -15.16 -13.51 21.79
N ARG A 131 -14.24 -14.35 22.25
CA ARG A 131 -13.05 -13.89 22.97
C ARG A 131 -12.28 -12.92 22.07
N LEU A 132 -12.44 -11.63 22.34
CA LEU A 132 -11.58 -10.60 21.80
C LEU A 132 -10.17 -10.85 22.37
N HIS A 133 -9.32 -11.50 21.58
CA HIS A 133 -7.89 -11.49 21.85
C HIS A 133 -7.46 -10.03 21.82
N LYS A 134 -7.27 -9.45 23.02
CA LYS A 134 -6.75 -8.10 23.19
C LYS A 134 -5.30 -8.09 22.68
N CYS A 135 -5.12 -7.80 21.40
CA CYS A 135 -3.84 -7.34 20.90
C CYS A 135 -3.63 -5.92 21.43
N THR A 136 -2.71 -5.78 22.39
CA THR A 136 -2.39 -4.53 23.07
C THR A 136 -1.55 -3.56 22.23
N ASN A 137 -1.38 -3.80 20.94
CA ASN A 137 -0.98 -2.75 19.98
C ASN A 137 -1.35 -3.17 18.54
N SER A 138 -2.51 -2.71 18.06
CA SER A 138 -3.10 -3.16 16.79
C SER A 138 -2.34 -2.72 15.54
N ARG A 139 -1.47 -1.70 15.64
CA ARG A 139 -0.75 -1.18 14.46
C ARG A 139 0.46 -1.99 14.04
N SER A 140 1.24 -2.58 14.97
CA SER A 140 2.44 -3.37 14.58
C SER A 140 2.10 -4.81 14.18
N CYS A 141 1.10 -5.43 14.82
CA CYS A 141 0.71 -6.80 14.48
C CYS A 141 0.13 -6.92 13.06
N VAL A 142 -0.60 -5.91 12.60
CA VAL A 142 -1.23 -5.92 11.26
C VAL A 142 -0.20 -5.73 10.17
N THR A 143 0.78 -4.84 10.36
CA THR A 143 1.88 -4.64 9.41
C THR A 143 2.75 -5.88 9.29
N ASP A 144 3.06 -6.54 10.41
CA ASP A 144 3.92 -7.73 10.42
C ASP A 144 3.24 -8.96 9.82
N TYR A 145 1.93 -9.13 10.06
CA TYR A 145 1.15 -10.20 9.44
C TYR A 145 1.04 -10.03 7.93
N ILE A 146 0.83 -8.80 7.45
CA ILE A 146 0.60 -8.55 6.03
C ILE A 146 1.89 -8.55 5.22
N HIS A 147 3.00 -8.03 5.75
CA HIS A 147 4.31 -8.25 5.14
C HIS A 147 4.60 -9.75 5.01
N LYS A 148 4.27 -10.55 6.03
CA LYS A 148 4.35 -12.02 5.96
C LYS A 148 3.37 -12.62 4.94
N SER A 149 2.15 -12.11 4.80
CA SER A 149 1.18 -12.62 3.82
C SER A 149 1.57 -12.29 2.38
N PHE A 150 2.04 -11.07 2.12
CA PHE A 150 2.53 -10.67 0.80
C PHE A 150 3.79 -11.47 0.43
N THR A 151 4.78 -11.52 1.33
CA THR A 151 5.99 -12.34 1.12
C THR A 151 5.66 -13.84 1.01
N SER A 152 4.69 -14.37 1.76
CA SER A 152 4.24 -15.77 1.63
C SER A 152 3.54 -16.03 0.29
N SER A 153 2.65 -15.14 -0.15
CA SER A 153 1.99 -15.27 -1.46
C SER A 153 2.97 -15.20 -2.63
N CYS A 154 4.13 -14.57 -2.44
CA CYS A 154 5.24 -14.55 -3.37
C CYS A 154 6.11 -15.82 -3.34
N LEU A 155 6.13 -16.57 -2.23
CA LEU A 155 6.93 -17.80 -2.07
C LEU A 155 6.30 -19.02 -2.74
N ASP A 156 4.98 -19.03 -2.91
CA ASP A 156 4.22 -20.14 -3.50
C ASP A 156 4.18 -20.12 -5.05
N GLY A 157 4.83 -19.13 -5.69
CA GLY A 157 4.72 -18.83 -7.12
C GLY A 157 5.99 -19.04 -7.96
N ASN A 158 6.97 -19.80 -7.50
CA ASN A 158 8.23 -20.06 -8.23
C ASN A 158 8.43 -21.54 -8.56
#